data_AF-A0A1H8N3U9-F1
#
_entry.id   AF-A0A1H8N3U9-F1
#
_cell.length_a   1.000
_cell.length_b   1.000
_cell.length_c   1.000
_cell.angle_alpha   90.00
_cell.angle_beta   90.00
_cell.angle_gamma   90.00
#
_symmetry.space_group_name_H-M   'P 1'
#
loop_
_entity.id
_entity.type
_entity.pdbx_description
1 polymer ?
#
loop_
_entity_poly.entity_id
_entity_poly.type
_entity_poly.pdbx_seq_one_letter_code
_entity_poly.pdbx_strand_id
1 'polypeptide(L)'
;MQDDMTEGALTPRVILYTSAVGQPVIDACRMSAPGPASLAAFAPEAALRHLASGEKLFIIWHGAAETLARALAAGSAPGPALTEWSAAMQQVLAVFRRNRRRVTLLADSVFTSPGAALTELGLQVAPAGARDPAYPAHLAALADLAIARLPELAAVLAELQASSILPAPQAFDLAALDQIAAGLAAQTADQARSAEAHQAALDEAGLLQEQLSLLQETMEAQAAGWDRQKAALQQRVTELEPLADTADRLRAELEQLRPLTAEAADLRQKIAERDDRLAKTEHLHSQTAARLATSESEMAHLQAQLDLLQAALDMQAAEAGRQAAAASDQDMARLLADLRREAEARVAAEVQLGRLRGQIVVQQQERNDLIAARDAMSRLTADSTGLLDTIAAQARELEKLRAREAELVASLEQLHAHETELSQALSAEIAERERVFASHSWKMTEPLRTARRLLSRPRS
;
A
#
# COMPACT_ATOMS: atom_id res chain seq x y z
N MET A 1 48.51 25.98 -110.26
CA MET A 1 47.85 24.84 -109.59
C MET A 1 48.50 24.66 -108.23
N GLN A 2 48.08 25.52 -107.30
CA GLN A 2 48.28 25.37 -105.86
C GLN A 2 46.87 25.13 -105.35
N ASP A 3 46.53 23.86 -105.08
CA ASP A 3 45.28 23.52 -104.43
C ASP A 3 45.42 23.89 -102.95
N ASP A 4 44.51 24.76 -102.52
CA ASP A 4 44.25 25.19 -101.15
C ASP A 4 43.79 23.98 -100.32
N MET A 5 44.74 23.26 -99.73
CA MET A 5 44.47 22.32 -98.62
C MET A 5 44.29 23.14 -97.34
N THR A 6 43.13 23.80 -97.21
CA THR A 6 42.66 24.20 -95.89
C THR A 6 42.31 22.92 -95.13
N GLU A 7 43.25 22.46 -94.30
CA GLU A 7 43.01 21.45 -93.28
C GLU A 7 41.79 21.89 -92.45
N GLY A 8 40.64 21.28 -92.75
CA GLY A 8 39.40 21.54 -92.04
C GLY A 8 39.63 21.33 -90.55
N ALA A 9 39.32 22.36 -89.77
CA ALA A 9 39.42 22.35 -88.31
C ALA A 9 38.93 21.01 -87.76
N LEU A 10 39.79 20.38 -86.98
CA LEU A 10 39.67 19.03 -86.44
C LEU A 10 38.57 18.94 -85.37
N THR A 11 37.34 19.33 -85.69
CA THR A 11 36.26 19.33 -84.72
C THR A 11 35.85 17.88 -84.38
N PRO A 12 35.96 17.47 -83.10
CA PRO A 12 35.40 16.20 -82.64
C PRO A 12 33.93 16.08 -83.03
N ARG A 13 33.51 14.89 -83.50
CA ARG A 13 32.08 14.57 -83.65
C ARG A 13 31.54 13.66 -82.55
N VAL A 14 32.40 12.87 -81.89
CA VAL A 14 31.98 11.89 -80.88
C VAL A 14 32.98 11.84 -79.73
N ILE A 15 32.46 11.96 -78.51
CA ILE A 15 33.21 11.82 -77.27
C ILE A 15 32.67 10.60 -76.53
N LEU A 16 33.52 9.61 -76.28
CA LEU A 16 33.19 8.44 -75.47
C LEU A 16 33.88 8.53 -74.12
N TYR A 17 33.17 8.20 -73.05
CA TYR A 17 33.73 8.19 -71.69
C TYR A 17 33.60 6.81 -71.06
N THR A 18 34.60 6.39 -70.28
CA THR A 18 34.52 5.11 -69.55
C THR A 18 33.58 5.24 -68.35
N SER A 19 33.00 4.12 -67.89
CA SER A 19 31.88 4.10 -66.93
C SER A 19 32.14 4.82 -65.60
N ALA A 20 33.39 5.08 -65.23
CA ALA A 20 33.73 5.79 -64.00
C ALA A 20 34.14 7.27 -64.20
N VAL A 21 34.02 7.85 -65.39
CA VAL A 21 34.20 9.31 -65.57
C VAL A 21 33.11 10.07 -64.80
N GLY A 22 33.52 11.09 -64.05
CA GLY A 22 32.60 11.85 -63.20
C GLY A 22 31.58 12.67 -64.01
N GLN A 23 30.39 12.84 -63.46
CA GLN A 23 29.36 13.74 -64.01
C GLN A 23 29.88 15.16 -64.35
N PRO A 24 30.76 15.79 -63.54
CA PRO A 24 31.31 17.10 -63.86
C PRO A 24 32.11 17.14 -65.18
N VAL A 25 32.79 16.06 -65.54
CA VAL A 25 33.57 15.98 -66.79
C VAL A 25 32.65 15.71 -67.97
N ILE A 26 31.63 14.88 -67.80
CA ILE A 26 30.55 14.68 -68.78
C ILE A 26 29.89 16.02 -69.09
N ASP A 27 29.57 16.82 -68.07
CA ASP A 27 28.93 18.12 -68.23
C ASP A 27 29.88 19.16 -68.86
N ALA A 28 31.16 19.17 -68.48
CA ALA A 28 32.17 19.99 -69.13
C ALA A 28 32.30 19.66 -70.63
N CYS A 29 32.31 18.38 -71.01
CA CYS A 29 32.32 17.98 -72.42
C CYS A 29 31.06 18.40 -73.17
N ARG A 30 29.87 18.33 -72.54
CA ARG A 30 28.60 18.77 -73.16
C ARG A 30 28.59 20.26 -73.46
N MET A 31 29.10 21.08 -72.55
CA MET A 31 29.13 22.54 -72.71
C MET A 31 30.10 23.03 -73.79
N SER A 32 31.07 22.18 -74.15
CA SER A 32 32.28 22.60 -74.87
C SER A 32 32.35 22.07 -76.31
N ALA A 33 31.44 21.18 -76.68
CA ALA A 33 31.41 20.59 -78.01
C ALA A 33 30.67 21.50 -79.00
N PRO A 34 31.32 21.99 -80.07
CA PRO A 34 30.66 22.79 -81.09
C PRO A 34 29.77 21.89 -81.97
N GLY A 35 28.46 21.90 -81.73
CA GLY A 35 27.46 21.13 -82.49
C GLY A 35 26.90 19.92 -81.74
N PRO A 36 26.08 19.06 -82.38
CA PRO A 36 25.50 17.88 -81.74
C PRO A 36 26.54 16.77 -81.60
N ALA A 37 27.60 17.01 -80.83
CA ALA A 37 28.55 15.95 -80.50
C ALA A 37 27.83 14.88 -79.68
N SER A 38 27.89 13.64 -80.14
CA SER A 38 27.34 12.50 -79.42
C SER A 38 28.25 12.18 -78.24
N LEU A 39 27.74 12.37 -77.02
CA LEU A 39 28.41 11.97 -75.79
C LEU A 39 27.78 10.66 -75.30
N ALA A 40 28.57 9.58 -75.26
CA ALA A 40 28.08 8.27 -74.87
C ALA A 40 29.10 7.48 -74.04
N ALA A 41 28.62 6.53 -73.24
CA ALA A 41 29.50 5.59 -72.56
C ALA A 41 30.28 4.74 -73.58
N PHE A 42 31.55 4.47 -73.30
CA PHE A 42 32.40 3.69 -74.18
C PHE A 42 31.88 2.25 -74.28
N ALA A 43 31.55 1.85 -75.51
CA ALA A 43 31.33 0.46 -75.90
C ALA A 43 32.16 0.18 -77.16
N PRO A 44 32.93 -0.93 -77.24
CA PRO A 44 33.80 -1.20 -78.38
C PRO A 44 33.05 -1.20 -79.71
N GLU A 45 31.86 -1.77 -79.74
CA GLU A 45 31.01 -1.84 -80.94
C GLU A 45 30.49 -0.46 -81.38
N ALA A 46 30.15 0.41 -80.43
CA ALA A 46 29.75 1.78 -80.73
C ALA A 46 30.94 2.58 -81.29
N ALA A 47 32.12 2.46 -80.67
CA ALA A 47 33.34 3.09 -81.14
C ALA A 47 33.69 2.66 -82.58
N LEU A 48 33.60 1.36 -82.89
CA LEU A 48 33.86 0.84 -84.22
C LEU A 48 32.84 1.31 -85.25
N ARG A 49 31.56 1.47 -84.89
CA ARG A 49 30.54 2.05 -85.80
C ARG A 49 30.85 3.50 -86.16
N HIS A 50 31.23 4.33 -85.19
CA HIS A 50 31.66 5.71 -85.43
C HIS A 50 32.97 5.79 -86.23
N LEU A 51 33.87 4.83 -86.02
CA LEU A 51 35.07 4.73 -86.85
C LEU A 51 34.73 4.26 -88.28
N ALA A 52 33.74 3.40 -88.49
CA ALA A 52 33.32 3.00 -89.83
C ALA A 52 32.71 4.17 -90.63
N SER A 53 32.03 5.12 -89.96
CA SER A 53 31.42 6.29 -90.61
C SER A 53 32.39 7.43 -90.96
N GLY A 54 33.70 7.26 -90.70
CA GLY A 54 34.71 8.27 -91.02
C GLY A 54 34.95 9.32 -89.91
N GLU A 55 34.26 9.24 -88.78
CA GLU A 55 34.38 10.23 -87.68
C GLU A 55 35.70 10.10 -86.89
N LYS A 56 36.17 11.21 -86.32
CA LYS A 56 37.25 11.23 -85.33
C LYS A 56 36.67 11.06 -83.93
N LEU A 57 37.30 10.21 -83.13
CA LEU A 57 36.81 9.79 -81.82
C LEU A 57 37.73 10.31 -80.72
N PHE A 58 37.15 10.87 -79.67
CA PHE A 58 37.85 11.11 -78.41
C PHE A 58 37.38 10.11 -77.37
N ILE A 59 38.30 9.45 -76.68
CA ILE A 59 37.98 8.56 -75.57
C ILE A 59 38.57 9.13 -74.29
N ILE A 60 37.71 9.40 -73.32
CA ILE A 60 38.06 9.86 -71.98
C ILE A 60 38.17 8.66 -71.06
N TRP A 61 39.32 8.51 -70.40
CA TRP A 61 39.59 7.42 -69.46
C TRP A 61 39.99 7.97 -68.09
N HIS A 62 39.65 7.25 -67.02
CA HIS A 62 40.04 7.60 -65.64
C HIS A 62 41.18 6.71 -65.13
N GLY A 63 41.97 7.25 -64.20
CA GLY A 63 43.09 6.55 -63.60
C GLY A 63 42.66 5.36 -62.76
N ALA A 64 43.52 4.33 -62.68
CA ALA A 64 43.30 3.19 -61.78
C ALA A 64 43.28 3.62 -60.30
N ALA A 65 44.03 4.66 -59.93
CA ALA A 65 44.15 5.10 -58.54
C ALA A 65 42.85 5.68 -58.02
N GLU A 66 42.16 6.44 -58.87
CA GLU A 66 40.84 6.94 -58.56
C GLU A 66 39.81 5.82 -58.44
N THR A 67 39.88 4.78 -59.29
CA THR A 67 39.01 3.60 -59.17
C THR A 67 39.22 2.88 -57.85
N LEU A 68 40.48 2.67 -57.47
CA LEU A 68 40.85 2.00 -56.23
C LEU A 68 40.46 2.82 -55.00
N ALA A 69 40.71 4.13 -55.01
CA ALA A 69 40.33 5.03 -53.93
C ALA A 69 38.81 5.05 -53.72
N ARG A 70 38.02 5.05 -54.81
CA ARG A 70 36.55 4.93 -54.74
C ARG A 70 36.11 3.57 -54.19
N ALA A 71 36.71 2.47 -54.63
CA ALA A 71 36.38 1.14 -54.13
C ALA A 71 36.64 1.03 -52.62
N LEU A 72 37.78 1.56 -52.15
CA LEU A 72 38.14 1.58 -50.73
C LEU A 72 37.18 2.45 -49.91
N ALA A 73 36.82 3.64 -50.40
CA ALA A 73 35.86 4.52 -49.72
C ALA A 73 34.46 3.89 -49.63
N ALA A 74 34.06 3.11 -50.62
CA ALA A 74 32.79 2.38 -50.64
C ALA A 74 32.82 1.07 -49.83
N GLY A 75 33.94 0.70 -49.20
CA GLY A 75 34.11 -0.58 -48.51
C GLY A 75 34.07 -1.80 -49.44
N SER A 76 34.30 -1.61 -50.74
CA SER A 76 34.29 -2.66 -51.76
C SER A 76 35.68 -3.29 -51.91
N ALA A 77 35.72 -4.57 -52.30
CA ALA A 77 36.98 -5.28 -52.51
C ALA A 77 37.78 -4.67 -53.69
N PRO A 78 39.09 -4.39 -53.52
CA PRO A 78 39.90 -3.69 -54.53
C PRO A 78 40.17 -4.54 -55.77
N GLY A 79 40.31 -5.87 -55.62
CA GLY A 79 40.62 -6.80 -56.71
C GLY A 79 39.62 -6.75 -57.86
N PRO A 80 38.31 -6.99 -57.63
CA PRO A 80 37.29 -6.91 -58.67
C PRO A 80 37.25 -5.56 -59.39
N ALA A 81 37.34 -4.44 -58.65
CA ALA A 81 37.32 -3.10 -59.22
C ALA A 81 38.51 -2.83 -60.15
N LEU A 82 39.71 -3.26 -59.77
CA LEU A 82 40.91 -3.13 -60.59
C LEU A 82 40.91 -4.06 -61.81
N THR A 83 40.37 -5.27 -61.67
CA THR A 83 40.22 -6.21 -62.79
C THR A 83 39.22 -5.69 -63.83
N GLU A 84 38.07 -5.17 -63.38
CA GLU A 84 37.08 -4.55 -64.26
C GLU A 84 37.67 -3.33 -64.99
N TRP A 85 38.37 -2.47 -64.26
CA TRP A 85 39.07 -1.33 -64.84
C TRP A 85 40.11 -1.75 -65.89
N SER A 86 40.95 -2.73 -65.57
CA SER A 86 41.99 -3.24 -66.47
C SER A 86 41.36 -3.82 -67.74
N ALA A 87 40.31 -4.64 -67.61
CA ALA A 87 39.59 -5.21 -68.74
C ALA A 87 38.98 -4.12 -69.64
N ALA A 88 38.36 -3.08 -69.06
CA ALA A 88 37.81 -1.95 -69.80
C ALA A 88 38.91 -1.16 -70.54
N MET A 89 40.04 -0.89 -69.87
CA MET A 89 41.17 -0.17 -70.47
C MET A 89 41.85 -0.96 -71.59
N GLN A 90 41.97 -2.27 -71.46
CA GLN A 90 42.50 -3.13 -72.53
C GLN A 90 41.61 -3.09 -73.78
N GLN A 91 40.29 -3.01 -73.62
CA GLN A 91 39.37 -2.83 -74.75
C GLN A 91 39.55 -1.46 -75.42
N VAL A 92 39.71 -0.39 -74.63
CA VAL A 92 40.01 0.95 -75.15
C VAL A 92 41.32 0.95 -75.94
N LEU A 93 42.40 0.38 -75.38
CA LEU A 93 43.69 0.24 -76.05
C LEU A 93 43.60 -0.59 -77.33
N ALA A 94 42.80 -1.67 -77.35
CA ALA A 94 42.62 -2.48 -78.55
C ALA A 94 41.99 -1.68 -79.72
N VAL A 95 40.98 -0.84 -79.42
CA VAL A 95 40.36 0.06 -80.41
C VAL A 95 41.37 1.12 -80.87
N PHE A 96 42.10 1.73 -79.94
CA PHE A 96 43.12 2.75 -80.23
C PHE A 96 44.25 2.21 -81.11
N ARG A 97 44.83 1.04 -80.77
CA ARG A 97 45.93 0.41 -81.52
C ARG A 97 45.57 0.20 -83.00
N ARG A 98 44.33 -0.19 -83.30
CA ARG A 98 43.84 -0.41 -84.67
C ARG A 98 43.54 0.91 -85.42
N ASN A 99 43.30 2.00 -84.71
CA ASN A 99 42.77 3.26 -85.27
C ASN A 99 43.54 4.50 -84.81
N ARG A 100 44.86 4.40 -84.59
CA ARG A 100 45.69 5.45 -83.98
C ARG A 100 45.58 6.83 -84.63
N ARG A 101 45.30 6.92 -85.94
CA ARG A 101 45.18 8.21 -86.65
C ARG A 101 43.83 8.91 -86.43
N ARG A 102 42.84 8.19 -85.89
CA ARG A 102 41.44 8.62 -85.81
C ARG A 102 40.86 8.61 -84.40
N VAL A 103 41.60 8.06 -83.44
CA VAL A 103 41.24 8.00 -82.02
C VAL A 103 42.26 8.80 -81.23
N THR A 104 41.77 9.69 -80.37
CA THR A 104 42.57 10.46 -79.43
C THR A 104 42.19 10.06 -78.01
N LEU A 105 43.15 9.68 -77.18
CA LEU A 105 42.91 9.33 -75.77
C LEU A 105 43.16 10.54 -74.88
N LEU A 106 42.21 10.84 -74.01
CA LEU A 106 42.27 11.92 -73.03
C LEU A 106 42.13 11.35 -71.62
N ALA A 107 43.04 11.68 -70.71
CA ALA A 107 42.85 11.35 -69.30
C ALA A 107 41.81 12.29 -68.66
N ASP A 108 41.05 11.77 -67.71
CA ASP A 108 40.06 12.54 -66.95
C ASP A 108 40.69 13.75 -66.23
N SER A 109 41.95 13.61 -65.81
CA SER A 109 42.72 14.67 -65.14
C SER A 109 43.04 15.87 -66.04
N VAL A 110 42.91 15.76 -67.36
CA VAL A 110 43.10 16.89 -68.28
C VAL A 110 42.00 17.95 -68.05
N PHE A 111 40.82 17.54 -67.56
CA PHE A 111 39.67 18.42 -67.38
C PHE A 111 39.67 19.20 -66.07
N THR A 112 40.47 18.80 -65.08
CA THR A 112 40.62 19.52 -63.81
C THR A 112 41.59 20.70 -63.93
N SER A 113 42.54 20.64 -64.87
CA SER A 113 43.42 21.74 -65.24
C SER A 113 43.54 21.79 -66.76
N PRO A 114 42.53 22.34 -67.47
CA PRO A 114 42.54 22.41 -68.93
C PRO A 114 43.70 23.27 -69.39
N GLY A 115 44.79 22.60 -69.81
CA GLY A 115 45.96 23.25 -70.36
C GLY A 115 45.76 23.66 -71.83
N ALA A 116 46.77 24.32 -72.41
CA ALA A 116 46.81 24.69 -73.83
C ALA A 116 46.53 23.50 -74.78
N ALA A 117 46.85 22.27 -74.35
CA ALA A 117 46.63 21.05 -75.12
C ALA A 117 45.17 20.77 -75.49
N LEU A 118 44.18 21.12 -74.65
CA LEU A 118 42.76 20.97 -75.03
C LEU A 118 42.34 22.03 -76.07
N THR A 119 42.89 23.24 -75.95
CA THR A 119 42.65 24.33 -76.91
C THR A 119 43.24 24.01 -78.28
N GLU A 120 44.42 23.39 -78.35
CA GLU A 120 45.05 22.92 -79.60
C GLU A 120 44.24 21.82 -80.30
N LEU A 121 43.47 21.03 -79.55
CA LEU A 121 42.53 20.04 -80.10
C LEU A 121 41.19 20.65 -80.55
N GLY A 122 41.05 21.98 -80.47
CA GLY A 122 39.80 22.68 -80.79
C GLY A 122 38.68 22.45 -79.77
N LEU A 123 38.99 21.91 -78.59
CA LEU A 123 38.06 21.69 -77.49
C LEU A 123 38.09 22.91 -76.56
N GLN A 124 37.08 23.78 -76.63
CA GLN A 124 36.94 24.92 -75.71
C GLN A 124 36.30 24.46 -74.40
N VAL A 125 37.07 23.73 -73.58
CA VAL A 125 36.54 23.16 -72.33
C VAL A 125 36.67 24.12 -71.17
N ALA A 126 35.55 24.52 -70.59
CA ALA A 126 35.54 25.19 -69.30
C ALA A 126 36.14 24.24 -68.24
N PRO A 127 37.00 24.72 -67.32
CA PRO A 127 37.53 23.87 -66.26
C PRO A 127 36.39 23.20 -65.52
N ALA A 128 36.41 21.87 -65.45
CA ALA A 128 35.50 21.16 -64.58
C ALA A 128 35.83 21.63 -63.16
N GLY A 129 34.86 22.23 -62.46
CA GLY A 129 35.07 22.76 -61.12
C GLY A 129 35.77 21.73 -60.23
N ALA A 130 36.59 22.20 -59.28
CA ALA A 130 37.36 21.35 -58.38
C ALA A 130 36.47 20.23 -57.84
N ARG A 131 36.76 19.00 -58.27
CA ARG A 131 35.98 17.82 -57.94
C ARG A 131 36.24 17.52 -56.48
N ASP A 132 35.24 17.67 -55.63
CA ASP A 132 35.34 17.17 -54.26
C ASP A 132 35.42 15.63 -54.38
N PRO A 133 36.55 15.00 -54.08
CA PRO A 133 36.67 13.57 -54.27
C PRO A 133 35.66 12.88 -53.35
N ALA A 134 34.88 11.94 -53.88
CA ALA A 134 33.94 11.12 -53.10
C ALA A 134 34.67 10.15 -52.13
N TYR A 135 35.95 10.38 -51.88
CA TYR A 135 36.85 9.56 -51.10
C TYR A 135 37.88 10.47 -50.40
N PRO A 136 38.29 10.13 -49.16
CA PRO A 136 39.34 10.85 -48.46
C PRO A 136 40.67 10.91 -49.22
N ALA A 137 41.39 12.03 -49.10
CA ALA A 137 42.69 12.25 -49.76
C ALA A 137 43.74 11.16 -49.41
N HIS A 138 43.67 10.61 -48.20
CA HIS A 138 44.57 9.53 -47.78
C HIS A 138 44.37 8.23 -48.57
N LEU A 139 43.13 7.93 -49.00
CA LEU A 139 42.86 6.77 -49.85
C LEU A 139 43.37 6.99 -51.27
N ALA A 140 43.36 8.23 -51.76
CA ALA A 140 43.93 8.59 -53.06
C ALA A 140 45.45 8.31 -53.08
N ALA A 141 46.17 8.83 -52.09
CA ALA A 141 47.61 8.64 -51.97
C ALA A 141 48.00 7.16 -51.77
N LEU A 142 47.22 6.42 -50.97
CA LEU A 142 47.41 4.96 -50.81
C LEU A 142 47.16 4.22 -52.12
N ALA A 143 46.14 4.61 -52.88
CA ALA A 143 45.83 3.99 -54.16
C ALA A 143 46.93 4.22 -55.20
N ASP A 144 47.47 5.44 -55.29
CA ASP A 144 48.61 5.76 -56.16
C ASP A 144 49.84 4.89 -55.83
N LEU A 145 50.18 4.77 -54.54
CA LEU A 145 51.28 3.92 -54.08
C LEU A 145 51.04 2.44 -54.37
N ALA A 146 49.81 1.95 -54.15
CA ALA A 146 49.44 0.56 -54.38
C ALA A 146 49.55 0.18 -55.87
N ILE A 147 49.10 1.06 -56.76
CA ILE A 147 49.12 0.81 -58.21
C ILE A 147 50.52 0.79 -58.77
N ALA A 148 51.41 1.66 -58.27
CA ALA A 148 52.82 1.64 -58.63
C ALA A 148 53.51 0.30 -58.31
N ARG A 149 52.94 -0.51 -57.39
CA ARG A 149 53.45 -1.82 -56.99
C ARG A 149 52.80 -2.99 -57.73
N LEU A 150 51.79 -2.75 -58.58
CA LEU A 150 51.08 -3.78 -59.33
C LEU A 150 51.56 -3.79 -60.80
N PRO A 151 52.48 -4.70 -61.19
CA PRO A 151 53.16 -4.64 -62.48
C PRO A 151 52.21 -4.77 -63.68
N GLU A 152 51.15 -5.56 -63.54
CA GLU A 152 50.14 -5.76 -64.59
C GLU A 152 49.36 -4.47 -64.89
N LEU A 153 49.02 -3.70 -63.86
CA LEU A 153 48.33 -2.42 -64.02
C LEU A 153 49.29 -1.31 -64.46
N ALA A 154 50.53 -1.34 -63.96
CA ALA A 154 51.57 -0.39 -64.36
C ALA A 154 51.84 -0.45 -65.88
N ALA A 155 51.83 -1.65 -66.47
CA ALA A 155 52.01 -1.82 -67.91
C ALA A 155 50.84 -1.19 -68.72
N VAL A 156 49.60 -1.44 -68.31
CA VAL A 156 48.41 -0.86 -68.97
C VAL A 156 48.38 0.67 -68.82
N LEU A 157 48.70 1.18 -67.62
CA LEU A 157 48.78 2.62 -67.36
C LEU A 157 49.89 3.29 -68.17
N ALA A 158 51.08 2.71 -68.23
CA ALA A 158 52.18 3.27 -69.00
C ALA A 158 51.82 3.37 -70.48
N GLU A 159 51.13 2.37 -71.04
CA GLU A 159 50.69 2.41 -72.43
C GLU A 159 49.58 3.45 -72.67
N LEU A 160 48.59 3.54 -71.76
CA LEU A 160 47.55 4.57 -71.82
C LEU A 160 48.16 5.97 -71.74
N GLN A 161 49.09 6.18 -70.81
CA GLN A 161 49.77 7.46 -70.62
C GLN A 161 50.61 7.83 -71.84
N ALA A 162 51.37 6.90 -72.41
CA ALA A 162 52.15 7.12 -73.63
C ALA A 162 51.27 7.41 -74.86
N SER A 163 50.03 6.92 -74.84
CA SER A 163 49.06 7.05 -75.94
C SER A 163 48.08 8.22 -75.76
N SER A 164 48.09 8.88 -74.59
CA SER A 164 47.13 9.90 -74.21
C SER A 164 47.77 11.28 -74.15
N ILE A 165 46.95 12.29 -74.40
CA ILE A 165 47.32 13.68 -74.15
C ILE A 165 47.12 13.91 -72.66
N LEU A 166 48.23 14.04 -71.93
CA LEU A 166 48.26 14.25 -70.48
C LEU A 166 48.63 15.71 -70.18
N PRO A 167 48.11 16.29 -69.08
CA PRO A 167 48.73 17.48 -68.51
C PRO A 167 50.12 17.10 -67.98
N ALA A 168 51.00 18.08 -67.81
CA ALA A 168 52.29 17.87 -67.14
C ALA A 168 52.05 17.14 -65.80
N PRO A 169 52.84 16.10 -65.46
CA PRO A 169 52.65 15.37 -64.22
C PRO A 169 52.71 16.36 -63.07
N GLN A 170 51.64 16.45 -62.28
CA GLN A 170 51.66 17.23 -61.05
C GLN A 170 52.75 16.63 -60.16
N ALA A 171 53.70 17.47 -59.75
CA ALA A 171 54.72 17.05 -58.81
C ALA A 171 54.02 16.53 -57.55
N PHE A 172 54.47 15.38 -57.05
CA PHE A 172 53.95 14.80 -55.83
C PHE A 172 54.13 15.80 -54.68
N ASP A 173 53.02 16.33 -54.16
CA ASP A 173 53.05 17.35 -53.13
C ASP A 173 53.26 16.70 -51.75
N LEU A 174 54.48 16.82 -51.23
CA LEU A 174 54.84 16.35 -49.89
C LEU A 174 53.96 17.01 -48.80
N ALA A 175 53.50 18.25 -49.01
CA ALA A 175 52.62 18.92 -48.05
C ALA A 175 51.24 18.24 -47.96
N ALA A 176 50.75 17.64 -49.04
CA ALA A 176 49.51 16.88 -49.03
C ALA A 176 49.63 15.58 -48.22
N LEU A 177 50.80 14.92 -48.25
CA LEU A 177 51.07 13.76 -47.39
C LEU A 177 51.10 14.14 -45.90
N ASP A 178 51.72 15.26 -45.54
CA ASP A 178 51.77 15.72 -44.15
C ASP A 178 50.37 16.04 -43.62
N GLN A 179 49.50 16.64 -44.45
CA GLN A 179 48.10 16.88 -44.11
C GLN A 179 47.31 15.58 -43.91
N ILE A 180 47.57 14.57 -44.76
CA ILE A 180 46.99 13.23 -44.61
C ILE A 180 47.44 12.57 -43.31
N ALA A 181 48.73 12.64 -42.98
CA ALA A 181 49.29 12.08 -41.76
C ALA A 181 48.72 12.76 -40.51
N ALA A 182 48.60 14.09 -40.53
CA ALA A 182 47.97 14.87 -39.47
C ALA A 182 46.48 14.51 -39.31
N GLY A 183 45.75 14.33 -40.41
CA GLY A 183 44.34 13.91 -40.39
C GLY A 183 44.13 12.53 -39.77
N LEU A 184 44.98 11.55 -40.12
CA LEU A 184 44.94 10.20 -39.53
C LEU A 184 45.31 10.21 -38.04
N ALA A 185 46.30 11.02 -37.64
CA ALA A 185 46.66 11.19 -36.24
C ALA A 185 45.51 11.80 -35.43
N ALA A 186 44.80 12.79 -35.99
CA ALA A 186 43.62 13.38 -35.36
C ALA A 186 42.48 12.36 -35.21
N GLN A 187 42.20 11.58 -36.27
CA GLN A 187 41.13 10.57 -36.27
C GLN A 187 41.40 9.44 -35.27
N THR A 188 42.65 8.98 -35.15
CA THR A 188 43.04 7.98 -34.15
C THR A 188 42.98 8.53 -32.73
N ALA A 189 43.35 9.80 -32.51
CA ALA A 189 43.20 10.45 -31.21
C ALA A 189 41.72 10.65 -30.82
N ASP A 190 40.83 10.91 -31.77
CA ASP A 190 39.38 10.98 -31.54
C ASP A 190 38.79 9.59 -31.21
N GLN A 191 39.26 8.53 -31.89
CA GLN A 191 38.86 7.15 -31.57
C GLN A 191 39.33 6.70 -30.19
N ALA A 192 40.55 7.09 -29.77
CA ALA A 192 41.03 6.81 -28.42
C ALA A 192 40.16 7.51 -27.36
N ARG A 193 39.86 8.79 -27.56
CA ARG A 193 38.98 9.56 -26.66
C ARG A 193 37.56 9.00 -26.59
N SER A 194 37.00 8.53 -27.71
CA SER A 194 35.68 7.92 -27.71
C SER A 194 35.66 6.55 -27.02
N ALA A 195 36.72 5.76 -27.16
CA ALA A 195 36.88 4.49 -26.45
C ALA A 195 37.00 4.70 -24.93
N GLU A 196 37.79 5.69 -24.48
CA GLU A 196 37.89 6.06 -23.07
C GLU A 196 36.54 6.54 -22.51
N ALA A 197 35.82 7.39 -23.25
CA ALA A 197 34.49 7.84 -22.84
C ALA A 197 33.49 6.68 -22.76
N HIS A 198 33.57 5.71 -23.68
CA HIS A 198 32.72 4.52 -23.63
C HIS A 198 33.03 3.63 -22.42
N GLN A 199 34.31 3.45 -22.10
CA GLN A 199 34.72 2.69 -20.91
C GLN A 199 34.23 3.36 -19.63
N ALA A 200 34.38 4.68 -19.50
CA ALA A 200 33.87 5.42 -18.35
C ALA A 200 32.35 5.27 -18.19
N ALA A 201 31.60 5.26 -19.30
CA ALA A 201 30.15 5.03 -19.28
C ALA A 201 29.77 3.61 -18.84
N LEU A 202 30.57 2.60 -19.20
CA LEU A 202 30.36 1.22 -18.74
C LEU A 202 30.62 1.08 -17.24
N ASP A 203 31.67 1.74 -16.73
CA ASP A 203 32.00 1.74 -15.31
C ASP A 203 30.90 2.44 -14.48
N GLU A 204 30.38 3.58 -14.96
CA GLU A 204 29.23 4.27 -14.35
C GLU A 204 27.97 3.41 -14.37
N ALA A 205 27.68 2.73 -15.49
CA ALA A 205 26.55 1.81 -15.58
C ALA A 205 26.65 0.64 -14.60
N GLY A 206 27.86 0.09 -14.40
CA GLY A 206 28.12 -0.94 -13.40
C GLY A 206 27.82 -0.47 -11.97
N LEU A 207 28.29 0.73 -11.63
CA LEU A 207 28.07 1.33 -10.31
C LEU A 207 26.58 1.62 -10.05
N LEU A 208 25.86 2.11 -11.06
CA LEU A 208 24.41 2.30 -10.99
C LEU A 208 23.65 0.96 -10.82
N GLN A 209 24.13 -0.11 -11.45
CA GLN A 209 23.53 -1.44 -11.32
C GLN A 209 23.73 -2.02 -9.91
N GLU A 210 24.90 -1.80 -9.29
CA GLU A 210 25.14 -2.15 -7.88
C GLU A 210 24.28 -1.33 -6.91
N GLN A 211 24.09 -0.03 -7.17
CA GLN A 211 23.18 0.79 -6.36
C GLN A 211 21.72 0.30 -6.48
N LEU A 212 21.31 -0.10 -7.68
CA LEU A 212 19.97 -0.66 -7.90
C LEU A 212 19.78 -2.00 -7.17
N SER A 213 20.78 -2.89 -7.16
CA SER A 213 20.68 -4.16 -6.43
C SER A 213 20.59 -3.94 -4.92
N LEU A 214 21.41 -3.03 -4.36
CA LEU A 214 21.35 -2.68 -2.94
C LEU A 214 19.99 -2.07 -2.55
N LEU A 215 19.44 -1.17 -3.39
CA LEU A 215 18.10 -0.62 -3.18
C LEU A 215 17.02 -1.70 -3.25
N GLN A 216 17.21 -2.72 -4.09
CA GLN A 216 16.27 -3.81 -4.23
C GLN A 216 16.29 -4.73 -3.00
N GLU A 217 17.48 -5.10 -2.51
CA GLU A 217 17.65 -5.87 -1.27
C GLU A 217 17.07 -5.15 -0.06
N THR A 218 17.30 -3.84 0.07
CA THR A 218 16.74 -3.05 1.17
C THR A 218 15.21 -2.94 1.09
N MET A 219 14.63 -2.80 -0.10
CA MET A 219 13.18 -2.84 -0.29
C MET A 219 12.58 -4.21 0.07
N GLU A 220 13.25 -5.31 -0.29
CA GLU A 220 12.80 -6.67 0.04
C GLU A 220 12.88 -6.93 1.55
N ALA A 221 13.95 -6.48 2.22
CA ALA A 221 14.06 -6.54 3.66
C ALA A 221 12.97 -5.72 4.37
N GLN A 222 12.65 -4.53 3.86
CA GLN A 222 11.54 -3.71 4.37
C GLN A 222 10.19 -4.39 4.16
N ALA A 223 9.93 -4.97 2.99
CA ALA A 223 8.69 -5.70 2.71
C ALA A 223 8.51 -6.88 3.67
N ALA A 224 9.57 -7.67 3.87
CA ALA A 224 9.56 -8.75 4.85
C ALA A 224 9.33 -8.25 6.29
N GLY A 225 9.87 -7.09 6.65
CA GLY A 225 9.59 -6.42 7.92
C GLY A 225 8.12 -6.02 8.08
N TRP A 226 7.53 -5.42 7.04
CA TRP A 226 6.11 -5.07 6.97
C TRP A 226 5.19 -6.30 7.09
N ASP A 227 5.53 -7.39 6.41
CA ASP A 227 4.74 -8.62 6.49
C ASP A 227 4.77 -9.24 7.89
N ARG A 228 5.93 -9.20 8.58
CA ARG A 228 6.03 -9.63 9.98
C ARG A 228 5.20 -8.74 10.91
N GLN A 229 5.25 -7.41 10.74
CA GLN A 229 4.44 -6.47 11.52
C GLN A 229 2.95 -6.68 11.28
N LYS A 230 2.55 -6.88 10.02
CA LYS A 230 1.16 -7.18 9.65
C LYS A 230 0.69 -8.48 10.29
N ALA A 231 1.49 -9.54 10.24
CA ALA A 231 1.18 -10.80 10.89
C ALA A 231 1.03 -10.63 12.41
N ALA A 232 1.91 -9.87 13.06
CA ALA A 232 1.84 -9.57 14.49
C ALA A 232 0.58 -8.77 14.85
N LEU A 233 0.19 -7.79 14.03
CA LEU A 233 -1.04 -7.03 14.22
C LEU A 233 -2.29 -7.90 14.01
N GLN A 234 -2.29 -8.77 13.00
CA GLN A 234 -3.38 -9.73 12.77
C GLN A 234 -3.54 -10.70 13.94
N GLN A 235 -2.42 -11.16 14.50
CA GLN A 235 -2.42 -12.00 15.69
C GLN A 235 -2.98 -11.26 16.91
N ARG A 236 -2.58 -9.99 17.11
CA ARG A 236 -3.17 -9.15 18.17
C ARG A 236 -4.66 -8.91 17.99
N VAL A 237 -5.13 -8.69 16.76
CA VAL A 237 -6.57 -8.54 16.48
C VAL A 237 -7.33 -9.83 16.82
N THR A 238 -6.79 -10.99 16.46
CA THR A 238 -7.40 -12.29 16.82
C THR A 238 -7.35 -12.57 18.33
N GLU A 239 -6.36 -12.04 19.06
CA GLU A 239 -6.31 -12.08 20.53
C GLU A 239 -7.31 -11.11 21.19
N LEU A 240 -7.64 -9.99 20.54
CA LEU A 240 -8.58 -8.98 21.03
C LEU A 240 -10.05 -9.30 20.74
N GLU A 241 -10.37 -10.03 19.67
CA GLU A 241 -11.73 -10.50 19.37
C GLU A 241 -12.42 -11.24 20.54
N PRO A 242 -11.80 -12.25 21.18
CA PRO A 242 -12.43 -12.92 22.32
C PRO A 242 -12.55 -11.99 23.54
N LEU A 243 -11.67 -10.99 23.69
CA LEU A 243 -11.78 -10.01 24.78
C LEU A 243 -12.96 -9.06 24.56
N ALA A 244 -13.22 -8.64 23.32
CA ALA A 244 -14.41 -7.86 22.97
C ALA A 244 -15.70 -8.67 23.24
N ASP A 245 -15.71 -9.94 22.84
CA ASP A 245 -16.84 -10.85 23.15
C ASP A 245 -17.04 -11.02 24.66
N THR A 246 -15.96 -11.10 25.45
CA THR A 246 -16.07 -11.14 26.92
C THR A 246 -16.59 -9.82 27.50
N ALA A 247 -16.15 -8.67 26.98
CA ALA A 247 -16.63 -7.37 27.43
C ALA A 247 -18.12 -7.18 27.15
N ASP A 248 -18.60 -7.61 25.99
CA ASP A 248 -20.02 -7.55 25.64
C ASP A 248 -20.87 -8.52 26.47
N ARG A 249 -20.34 -9.72 26.76
CA ARG A 249 -20.98 -10.64 27.73
C ARG A 249 -21.07 -10.04 29.13
N LEU A 250 -19.98 -9.45 29.62
CA LEU A 250 -19.95 -8.82 30.94
C LEU A 250 -20.87 -7.60 31.02
N ARG A 251 -20.98 -6.80 29.95
CA ARG A 251 -21.97 -5.72 29.86
C ARG A 251 -23.40 -6.26 29.91
N ALA A 252 -23.68 -7.34 29.19
CA ALA A 252 -25.00 -7.98 29.24
C ALA A 252 -25.30 -8.55 30.65
N GLU A 253 -24.32 -9.13 31.33
CA GLU A 253 -24.45 -9.59 32.73
C GLU A 253 -24.71 -8.42 33.69
N LEU A 254 -23.99 -7.31 33.57
CA LEU A 254 -24.22 -6.11 34.38
C LEU A 254 -25.63 -5.54 34.18
N GLU A 255 -26.11 -5.53 32.94
CA GLU A 255 -27.45 -5.03 32.64
C GLU A 255 -28.56 -5.96 33.14
N GLN A 256 -28.29 -7.26 33.26
CA GLN A 256 -29.16 -8.21 33.94
C GLN A 256 -29.12 -8.08 35.48
N LEU A 257 -27.99 -7.67 36.06
CA LEU A 257 -27.85 -7.47 37.50
C LEU A 257 -28.46 -6.16 38.00
N ARG A 258 -28.52 -5.11 37.17
CA ARG A 258 -29.17 -3.83 37.49
C ARG A 258 -30.60 -3.96 38.07
N PRO A 259 -31.55 -4.66 37.43
CA PRO A 259 -32.89 -4.81 38.00
C PRO A 259 -32.87 -5.55 39.35
N LEU A 260 -31.99 -6.54 39.52
CA LEU A 260 -31.86 -7.27 40.79
C LEU A 260 -31.32 -6.38 41.92
N THR A 261 -30.39 -5.47 41.62
CA THR A 261 -29.92 -4.48 42.61
C THR A 261 -31.01 -3.47 43.00
N ALA A 262 -31.90 -3.11 42.07
CA ALA A 262 -33.04 -2.24 42.34
C ALA A 262 -34.12 -2.97 43.18
N GLU A 263 -34.44 -4.22 42.82
CA GLU A 263 -35.34 -5.08 43.61
C GLU A 263 -34.83 -5.30 45.03
N ALA A 264 -33.53 -5.46 45.18
CA ALA A 264 -32.88 -5.56 46.48
C ALA A 264 -32.95 -4.29 47.34
N ALA A 265 -32.85 -3.11 46.73
CA ALA A 265 -33.04 -1.85 47.44
C ALA A 265 -34.51 -1.72 47.90
N ASP A 266 -35.46 -2.09 47.06
CA ASP A 266 -36.89 -2.14 47.40
C ASP A 266 -37.19 -3.16 48.52
N LEU A 267 -36.58 -4.36 48.46
CA LEU A 267 -36.69 -5.34 49.54
C LEU A 267 -36.12 -4.79 50.85
N ARG A 268 -34.94 -4.14 50.85
CA ARG A 268 -34.37 -3.51 52.06
C ARG A 268 -35.28 -2.44 52.66
N GLN A 269 -35.96 -1.67 51.83
CA GLN A 269 -36.95 -0.71 52.31
C GLN A 269 -38.15 -1.43 52.96
N LYS A 270 -38.69 -2.47 52.32
CA LYS A 270 -39.79 -3.29 52.86
C LYS A 270 -39.42 -3.99 54.17
N ILE A 271 -38.16 -4.36 54.34
CA ILE A 271 -37.61 -4.94 55.57
C ILE A 271 -37.63 -3.91 56.69
N ALA A 272 -37.06 -2.72 56.44
CA ALA A 272 -37.05 -1.65 57.44
C ALA A 272 -38.47 -1.26 57.88
N GLU A 273 -39.41 -1.16 56.93
CA GLU A 273 -40.83 -0.92 57.22
C GLU A 273 -41.47 -2.04 58.05
N ARG A 274 -41.02 -3.29 57.89
CA ARG A 274 -41.50 -4.43 58.69
C ARG A 274 -40.89 -4.46 60.07
N ASP A 275 -39.60 -4.14 60.21
CA ASP A 275 -38.92 -4.05 61.51
C ASP A 275 -39.58 -2.96 62.38
N ASP A 276 -39.95 -1.82 61.80
CA ASP A 276 -40.72 -0.78 62.48
C ASP A 276 -42.10 -1.28 62.94
N ARG A 277 -42.78 -2.10 62.12
CA ARG A 277 -44.05 -2.73 62.51
C ARG A 277 -43.86 -3.74 63.63
N LEU A 278 -42.78 -4.53 63.59
CA LEU A 278 -42.45 -5.52 64.62
C LEU A 278 -42.16 -4.86 65.96
N ALA A 279 -41.33 -3.81 65.98
CA ALA A 279 -41.08 -3.01 67.18
C ALA A 279 -42.39 -2.45 67.78
N LYS A 280 -43.33 -2.02 66.92
CA LYS A 280 -44.66 -1.58 67.36
C LYS A 280 -45.48 -2.72 67.96
N THR A 281 -45.43 -3.93 67.38
CA THR A 281 -46.13 -5.10 67.93
C THR A 281 -45.51 -5.59 69.24
N GLU A 282 -44.19 -5.54 69.40
CA GLU A 282 -43.50 -5.87 70.67
C GLU A 282 -43.86 -4.87 71.77
N HIS A 283 -43.95 -3.58 71.44
CA HIS A 283 -44.45 -2.59 72.38
C HIS A 283 -45.89 -2.89 72.83
N LEU A 284 -46.78 -3.23 71.89
CA LEU A 284 -48.12 -3.70 72.22
C LEU A 284 -48.12 -4.98 73.06
N HIS A 285 -47.19 -5.92 72.81
CA HIS A 285 -47.02 -7.13 73.63
C HIS A 285 -46.67 -6.80 75.07
N SER A 286 -45.70 -5.89 75.26
CA SER A 286 -45.29 -5.48 76.59
C SER A 286 -46.44 -4.84 77.37
N GLN A 287 -47.29 -4.07 76.67
CA GLN A 287 -48.50 -3.48 77.25
C GLN A 287 -49.58 -4.51 77.58
N THR A 288 -49.83 -5.49 76.69
CA THR A 288 -50.83 -6.54 76.95
C THR A 288 -50.38 -7.50 78.04
N ALA A 289 -49.09 -7.88 78.08
CA ALA A 289 -48.52 -8.70 79.14
C ALA A 289 -48.60 -7.99 80.51
N ALA A 290 -48.32 -6.68 80.56
CA ALA A 290 -48.49 -5.90 81.78
C ALA A 290 -49.96 -5.85 82.24
N ARG A 291 -50.92 -5.68 81.31
CA ARG A 291 -52.36 -5.73 81.62
C ARG A 291 -52.82 -7.10 82.12
N LEU A 292 -52.29 -8.16 81.54
CA LEU A 292 -52.54 -9.55 81.93
C LEU A 292 -52.07 -9.79 83.37
N ALA A 293 -50.86 -9.34 83.72
CA ALA A 293 -50.32 -9.45 85.07
C ALA A 293 -51.16 -8.68 86.11
N THR A 294 -51.65 -7.48 85.77
CA THR A 294 -52.59 -6.74 86.64
C THR A 294 -53.94 -7.45 86.77
N SER A 295 -54.49 -7.98 85.69
CA SER A 295 -55.75 -8.74 85.72
C SER A 295 -55.61 -10.04 86.52
N GLU A 296 -54.49 -10.75 86.42
CA GLU A 296 -54.20 -11.95 87.23
C GLU A 296 -54.08 -11.61 88.73
N SER A 297 -53.48 -10.47 89.07
CA SER A 297 -53.47 -9.94 90.43
C SER A 297 -54.87 -9.60 90.95
N GLU A 298 -55.70 -8.96 90.15
CA GLU A 298 -57.09 -8.63 90.50
C GLU A 298 -57.95 -9.89 90.67
N MET A 299 -57.80 -10.88 89.78
CA MET A 299 -58.42 -12.20 89.89
C MET A 299 -58.01 -12.90 91.19
N ALA A 300 -56.72 -12.93 91.53
CA ALA A 300 -56.24 -13.51 92.79
C ALA A 300 -56.85 -12.80 94.01
N HIS A 301 -57.02 -11.47 93.94
CA HIS A 301 -57.65 -10.69 95.00
C HIS A 301 -59.15 -10.98 95.13
N LEU A 302 -59.89 -11.03 94.03
CA LEU A 302 -61.32 -11.36 94.02
C LEU A 302 -61.58 -12.80 94.48
N GLN A 303 -60.69 -13.73 94.11
CA GLN A 303 -60.77 -15.12 94.55
C GLN A 303 -60.52 -15.24 96.07
N ALA A 304 -59.54 -14.51 96.60
CA ALA A 304 -59.31 -14.44 98.04
C ALA A 304 -60.51 -13.80 98.79
N GLN A 305 -61.16 -12.79 98.23
CA GLN A 305 -62.39 -12.20 98.80
C GLN A 305 -63.56 -13.20 98.81
N LEU A 306 -63.71 -13.99 97.74
CA LEU A 306 -64.70 -15.07 97.66
C LEU A 306 -64.48 -16.12 98.73
N ASP A 307 -63.24 -16.59 98.90
CA ASP A 307 -62.91 -17.58 99.94
C ASP A 307 -63.21 -17.04 101.35
N LEU A 308 -62.97 -15.75 101.59
CA LEU A 308 -63.28 -15.06 102.86
C LEU A 308 -64.79 -14.97 103.12
N LEU A 309 -65.58 -14.59 102.12
CA LEU A 309 -67.05 -14.52 102.22
C LEU A 309 -67.68 -15.90 102.38
N GLN A 310 -67.14 -16.91 101.70
CA GLN A 310 -67.61 -18.29 101.80
C GLN A 310 -67.30 -18.87 103.20
N ALA A 311 -66.10 -18.61 103.74
CA ALA A 311 -65.76 -18.98 105.11
C ALA A 311 -66.64 -18.25 106.17
N ALA A 312 -67.02 -16.99 105.92
CA ALA A 312 -67.92 -16.24 106.80
C ALA A 312 -69.36 -16.79 106.77
N LEU A 313 -69.85 -17.20 105.60
CA LEU A 313 -71.15 -17.87 105.46
C LEU A 313 -71.18 -19.23 106.16
N ASP A 314 -70.10 -20.02 106.05
CA ASP A 314 -69.98 -21.31 106.73
C ASP A 314 -69.91 -21.14 108.27
N MET A 315 -69.22 -20.09 108.75
CA MET A 315 -69.22 -19.72 110.17
C MET A 315 -70.61 -19.30 110.68
N GLN A 316 -71.34 -18.48 109.91
CA GLN A 316 -72.70 -18.08 110.29
C GLN A 316 -73.69 -19.25 110.26
N ALA A 317 -73.55 -20.20 109.33
CA ALA A 317 -74.33 -21.44 109.35
C ALA A 317 -74.04 -22.29 110.60
N ALA A 318 -72.79 -22.28 111.09
CA ALA A 318 -72.39 -22.96 112.32
C ALA A 318 -72.81 -22.23 113.61
N GLU A 319 -73.05 -20.92 113.58
CA GLU A 319 -73.60 -20.12 114.69
C GLU A 319 -75.13 -20.19 114.76
N ALA A 320 -75.82 -20.16 113.62
CA ALA A 320 -77.27 -20.39 113.54
C ALA A 320 -77.66 -21.81 114.01
N GLY A 321 -76.80 -22.81 113.75
CA GLY A 321 -76.96 -24.16 114.30
C GLY A 321 -76.78 -24.26 115.83
N ARG A 322 -76.09 -23.31 116.46
CA ARG A 322 -75.86 -23.27 117.92
C ARG A 322 -76.92 -22.47 118.68
N GLN A 323 -77.54 -21.48 118.05
CA GLN A 323 -78.58 -20.64 118.66
C GLN A 323 -79.99 -21.25 118.57
N ALA A 324 -80.20 -22.26 117.72
CA ALA A 324 -81.48 -22.96 117.57
C ALA A 324 -81.80 -24.02 118.66
N ALA A 325 -81.01 -24.11 119.74
CA ALA A 325 -81.15 -25.14 120.78
C ALA A 325 -81.42 -24.62 122.22
N ALA A 326 -81.79 -23.35 122.41
CA ALA A 326 -82.09 -22.83 123.76
C ALA A 326 -83.23 -21.78 123.79
N ALA A 327 -84.21 -22.02 124.68
CA ALA A 327 -85.35 -21.18 125.12
C ALA A 327 -86.49 -20.97 124.09
N SER A 328 -87.77 -21.32 124.29
CA SER A 328 -88.77 -21.28 125.39
C SER A 328 -89.37 -19.91 125.72
N ASP A 329 -90.50 -19.66 125.04
CA ASP A 329 -91.75 -18.98 125.43
C ASP A 329 -91.89 -17.45 125.57
N GLN A 330 -90.92 -16.64 125.12
CA GLN A 330 -91.22 -15.24 124.74
C GLN A 330 -90.53 -14.75 123.46
N ASP A 331 -89.91 -15.66 122.70
CA ASP A 331 -88.99 -15.31 121.61
C ASP A 331 -89.55 -15.51 120.18
N MET A 332 -90.79 -15.97 120.00
CA MET A 332 -91.33 -16.27 118.66
C MET A 332 -91.37 -15.05 117.72
N ALA A 333 -91.65 -13.85 118.24
CA ALA A 333 -91.69 -12.63 117.43
C ALA A 333 -90.27 -12.09 117.08
N ARG A 334 -89.29 -12.32 117.96
CA ARG A 334 -87.88 -11.99 117.69
C ARG A 334 -87.25 -13.00 116.75
N LEU A 335 -87.50 -14.30 116.96
CA LEU A 335 -87.10 -15.38 116.04
C LEU A 335 -87.64 -15.18 114.63
N LEU A 336 -88.90 -14.76 114.44
CA LEU A 336 -89.42 -14.48 113.10
C LEU A 336 -88.81 -13.21 112.48
N ALA A 337 -88.43 -12.21 113.27
CA ALA A 337 -87.72 -11.02 112.79
C ALA A 337 -86.26 -11.32 112.45
N ASP A 338 -85.59 -12.16 113.25
CA ASP A 338 -84.21 -12.56 113.05
C ASP A 338 -84.10 -13.59 111.90
N LEU A 339 -85.03 -14.55 111.79
CA LEU A 339 -85.11 -15.44 110.62
C LEU A 339 -85.43 -14.68 109.32
N ARG A 340 -86.20 -13.58 109.39
CA ARG A 340 -86.41 -12.70 108.21
C ARG A 340 -85.14 -11.93 107.86
N ARG A 341 -84.43 -11.37 108.84
CA ARG A 341 -83.12 -10.73 108.61
C ARG A 341 -82.08 -11.70 108.10
N GLU A 342 -82.09 -12.95 108.57
CA GLU A 342 -81.21 -14.01 108.07
C GLU A 342 -81.57 -14.45 106.66
N ALA A 343 -82.86 -14.57 106.34
CA ALA A 343 -83.31 -14.87 104.98
C ALA A 343 -82.94 -13.73 104.02
N GLU A 344 -83.10 -12.47 104.43
CA GLU A 344 -82.67 -11.29 103.67
C GLU A 344 -81.14 -11.25 103.51
N ALA A 345 -80.38 -11.57 104.56
CA ALA A 345 -78.92 -11.65 104.50
C ALA A 345 -78.43 -12.78 103.59
N ARG A 346 -79.08 -13.95 103.61
CA ARG A 346 -78.77 -15.07 102.71
C ARG A 346 -79.09 -14.73 101.26
N VAL A 347 -80.24 -14.13 100.98
CA VAL A 347 -80.58 -13.69 99.62
C VAL A 347 -79.60 -12.60 99.15
N ALA A 348 -79.22 -11.65 100.02
CA ALA A 348 -78.22 -10.65 99.69
C ALA A 348 -76.83 -11.28 99.39
N ALA A 349 -76.42 -12.28 100.18
CA ALA A 349 -75.18 -13.02 99.97
C ALA A 349 -75.21 -13.87 98.70
N GLU A 350 -76.33 -14.54 98.38
CA GLU A 350 -76.50 -15.30 97.14
C GLU A 350 -76.49 -14.39 95.91
N VAL A 351 -77.09 -13.19 95.99
CA VAL A 351 -77.00 -12.18 94.92
C VAL A 351 -75.56 -11.69 94.76
N GLN A 352 -74.82 -11.49 95.85
CA GLN A 352 -73.40 -11.13 95.78
C GLN A 352 -72.55 -12.27 95.19
N LEU A 353 -72.78 -13.52 95.58
CA LEU A 353 -72.12 -14.69 95.01
C LEU A 353 -72.45 -14.86 93.52
N GLY A 354 -73.69 -14.59 93.12
CA GLY A 354 -74.10 -14.57 91.71
C GLY A 354 -73.37 -13.50 90.90
N ARG A 355 -73.20 -12.29 91.45
CA ARG A 355 -72.42 -11.21 90.83
C ARG A 355 -70.94 -11.58 90.72
N LEU A 356 -70.33 -12.12 91.77
CA LEU A 356 -68.93 -12.52 91.79
C LEU A 356 -68.67 -13.69 90.82
N ARG A 357 -69.57 -14.68 90.74
CA ARG A 357 -69.50 -15.74 89.72
C ARG A 357 -69.60 -15.19 88.31
N GLY A 358 -70.50 -14.22 88.08
CA GLY A 358 -70.60 -13.52 86.80
C GLY A 358 -69.30 -12.79 86.44
N GLN A 359 -68.67 -12.12 87.41
CA GLN A 359 -67.38 -11.46 87.22
C GLN A 359 -66.25 -12.47 86.92
N ILE A 360 -66.20 -13.62 87.61
CA ILE A 360 -65.22 -14.68 87.33
C ILE A 360 -65.36 -15.20 85.89
N VAL A 361 -66.59 -15.43 85.41
CA VAL A 361 -66.80 -15.94 84.04
C VAL A 361 -66.32 -14.91 83.01
N VAL A 362 -66.63 -13.63 83.21
CA VAL A 362 -66.12 -12.55 82.34
C VAL A 362 -64.60 -12.50 82.37
N GLN A 363 -63.97 -12.56 83.54
CA GLN A 363 -62.51 -12.55 83.67
C GLN A 363 -61.84 -13.82 83.12
N GLN A 364 -62.47 -14.99 83.22
CA GLN A 364 -62.00 -16.21 82.58
C GLN A 364 -62.06 -16.11 81.06
N GLN A 365 -63.10 -15.48 80.52
CA GLN A 365 -63.20 -15.22 79.10
C GLN A 365 -62.13 -14.23 78.63
N GLU A 366 -61.92 -13.12 79.37
CA GLU A 366 -60.82 -12.18 79.12
C GLU A 366 -59.45 -12.88 79.17
N ARG A 367 -59.22 -13.77 80.15
CA ARG A 367 -57.98 -14.56 80.23
C ARG A 367 -57.80 -15.48 79.02
N ASN A 368 -58.86 -16.14 78.57
CA ASN A 368 -58.80 -17.02 77.40
C ASN A 368 -58.51 -16.22 76.12
N ASP A 369 -59.13 -15.05 75.95
CA ASP A 369 -58.86 -14.14 74.84
C ASP A 369 -57.41 -13.63 74.86
N LEU A 370 -56.87 -13.36 76.05
CA LEU A 370 -55.47 -12.94 76.23
C LEU A 370 -54.48 -14.08 75.95
N ILE A 371 -54.80 -15.33 76.29
CA ILE A 371 -53.99 -16.51 75.92
C ILE A 371 -54.02 -16.68 74.39
N ALA A 372 -55.18 -16.59 73.75
CA ALA A 372 -55.29 -16.67 72.29
C ALA A 372 -54.49 -15.55 71.60
N ALA A 373 -54.51 -14.33 72.15
CA ALA A 373 -53.70 -13.22 71.68
C ALA A 373 -52.20 -13.51 71.83
N ARG A 374 -51.76 -14.06 72.98
CA ARG A 374 -50.36 -14.47 73.20
C ARG A 374 -49.89 -15.53 72.21
N ASP A 375 -50.71 -16.53 71.92
CA ASP A 375 -50.37 -17.59 70.96
C ASP A 375 -50.30 -17.04 69.53
N ALA A 376 -51.25 -16.18 69.14
CA ALA A 376 -51.21 -15.50 67.85
C ALA A 376 -49.96 -14.63 67.71
N MET A 377 -49.56 -13.93 68.77
CA MET A 377 -48.32 -13.17 68.81
C MET A 377 -47.08 -14.05 68.73
N SER A 378 -47.04 -15.19 69.43
CA SER A 378 -45.91 -16.11 69.37
C SER A 378 -45.70 -16.67 67.96
N ARG A 379 -46.80 -16.91 67.22
CA ARG A 379 -46.74 -17.27 65.80
C ARG A 379 -46.20 -16.13 64.94
N LEU A 380 -46.66 -14.90 65.15
CA LEU A 380 -46.14 -13.72 64.46
C LEU A 380 -44.64 -13.51 64.73
N THR A 381 -44.17 -13.76 65.96
CA THR A 381 -42.74 -13.71 66.28
C THR A 381 -41.96 -14.80 65.55
N ALA A 382 -42.47 -16.03 65.49
CA ALA A 382 -41.85 -17.12 64.73
C ALA A 382 -41.77 -16.79 63.22
N ASP A 383 -42.87 -16.32 62.63
CA ASP A 383 -42.92 -15.89 61.23
C ASP A 383 -41.94 -14.73 60.98
N SER A 384 -41.86 -13.77 61.91
CA SER A 384 -40.90 -12.67 61.87
C SER A 384 -39.46 -13.15 61.87
N THR A 385 -39.11 -14.10 62.74
CA THR A 385 -37.75 -14.65 62.77
C THR A 385 -37.41 -15.37 61.47
N GLY A 386 -38.34 -16.14 60.91
CA GLY A 386 -38.14 -16.79 59.60
C GLY A 386 -37.95 -15.78 58.47
N LEU A 387 -38.70 -14.68 58.48
CA LEU A 387 -38.49 -13.58 57.53
C LEU A 387 -37.11 -12.93 57.71
N LEU A 388 -36.69 -12.61 58.94
CA LEU A 388 -35.35 -12.05 59.21
C LEU A 388 -34.22 -12.94 58.70
N ASP A 389 -34.36 -14.26 58.82
CA ASP A 389 -33.40 -15.22 58.24
C ASP A 389 -33.36 -15.15 56.71
N THR A 390 -34.52 -15.08 56.05
CA THR A 390 -34.58 -14.92 54.58
C THR A 390 -33.96 -13.60 54.13
N ILE A 391 -34.17 -12.54 54.90
CA ILE A 391 -33.62 -11.21 54.67
C ILE A 391 -32.10 -11.23 54.80
N ALA A 392 -31.58 -11.85 55.86
CA ALA A 392 -30.15 -12.00 56.08
C ALA A 392 -29.50 -12.81 54.95
N ALA A 393 -30.17 -13.85 54.45
CA ALA A 393 -29.72 -14.61 53.29
C ALA A 393 -29.65 -13.74 52.01
N GLN A 394 -30.71 -12.97 51.73
CA GLN A 394 -30.74 -12.03 50.60
C GLN A 394 -29.69 -10.92 50.72
N ALA A 395 -29.44 -10.40 51.93
CA ALA A 395 -28.42 -9.40 52.18
C ALA A 395 -27.02 -9.93 51.84
N ARG A 396 -26.70 -11.17 52.24
CA ARG A 396 -25.43 -11.84 51.88
C ARG A 396 -25.31 -12.07 50.38
N GLU A 397 -26.41 -12.44 49.71
CA GLU A 397 -26.42 -12.61 48.26
C GLU A 397 -26.13 -11.29 47.54
N LEU A 398 -26.71 -10.19 48.01
CA LEU A 398 -26.45 -8.87 47.47
C LEU A 398 -25.03 -8.38 47.69
N GLU A 399 -24.44 -8.71 48.84
CA GLU A 399 -23.03 -8.41 49.10
C GLU A 399 -22.11 -9.17 48.14
N LYS A 400 -22.42 -10.45 47.84
CA LYS A 400 -21.71 -11.21 46.80
C LYS A 400 -21.89 -10.59 45.41
N LEU A 401 -23.10 -10.16 45.06
CA LEU A 401 -23.34 -9.51 43.76
C LEU A 401 -22.60 -8.18 43.64
N ARG A 402 -22.53 -7.37 44.71
CA ARG A 402 -21.75 -6.12 44.74
C ARG A 402 -20.25 -6.37 44.65
N ALA A 403 -19.74 -7.41 45.31
CA ALA A 403 -18.34 -7.80 45.18
C ALA A 403 -18.02 -8.19 43.73
N ARG A 404 -18.89 -8.99 43.10
CA ARG A 404 -18.76 -9.34 41.68
C ARG A 404 -18.86 -8.12 40.77
N GLU A 405 -19.80 -7.20 41.03
CA GLU A 405 -19.91 -5.94 40.28
C GLU A 405 -18.62 -5.11 40.38
N ALA A 406 -18.05 -4.97 41.58
CA ALA A 406 -16.79 -4.26 41.79
C ALA A 406 -15.61 -4.92 41.03
N GLU A 407 -15.54 -6.26 41.02
CA GLU A 407 -14.55 -7.00 40.23
C GLU A 407 -14.72 -6.75 38.72
N LEU A 408 -15.96 -6.75 38.22
CA LEU A 408 -16.25 -6.47 36.81
C LEU A 408 -15.92 -5.02 36.42
N VAL A 409 -16.25 -4.05 37.27
CA VAL A 409 -15.89 -2.64 37.06
C VAL A 409 -14.37 -2.49 37.00
N ALA A 410 -13.62 -3.10 37.94
CA ALA A 410 -12.17 -3.07 37.91
C ALA A 410 -11.58 -3.73 36.64
N SER A 411 -12.18 -4.84 36.17
CA SER A 411 -11.78 -5.48 34.91
C SER A 411 -12.06 -4.59 33.69
N LEU A 412 -13.18 -3.85 33.66
CA LEU A 412 -13.49 -2.92 32.58
C LEU A 412 -12.54 -1.73 32.57
N GLU A 413 -12.18 -1.19 33.73
CA GLU A 413 -11.16 -0.13 33.85
C GLU A 413 -9.80 -0.59 33.32
N GLN A 414 -9.39 -1.83 33.61
CA GLN A 414 -8.16 -2.42 33.07
C GLN A 414 -8.20 -2.57 31.56
N LEU A 415 -9.32 -3.07 31.00
CA LEU A 415 -9.48 -3.18 29.55
C LEU A 415 -9.45 -1.81 28.86
N HIS A 416 -10.09 -0.80 29.45
CA HIS A 416 -10.08 0.55 28.89
C HIS A 416 -8.70 1.21 28.96
N ALA A 417 -7.95 0.99 30.05
CA ALA A 417 -6.56 1.41 30.14
C ALA A 417 -5.72 0.75 29.04
N HIS A 418 -5.89 -0.54 28.81
CA HIS A 418 -5.18 -1.28 27.76
C HIS A 418 -5.57 -0.81 26.34
N GLU A 419 -6.85 -0.56 26.08
CA GLU A 419 -7.33 0.03 24.82
C GLU A 419 -6.71 1.40 24.56
N THR A 420 -6.58 2.21 25.61
CA THR A 420 -5.96 3.54 25.55
C THR A 420 -4.48 3.43 25.22
N GLU A 421 -3.75 2.51 25.86
CA GLU A 421 -2.33 2.22 25.55
C GLU A 421 -2.15 1.76 24.10
N LEU A 422 -2.98 0.83 23.62
CA LEU A 422 -2.92 0.35 22.24
C LEU A 422 -3.24 1.45 21.23
N SER A 423 -4.22 2.30 21.53
CA SER A 423 -4.57 3.46 20.69
C SER A 423 -3.44 4.48 20.63
N GLN A 424 -2.76 4.74 21.75
CA GLN A 424 -1.58 5.59 21.79
C GLN A 424 -0.42 4.98 20.99
N ALA A 425 -0.14 3.68 21.16
CA ALA A 425 0.89 2.98 20.40
C ALA A 425 0.61 3.02 18.88
N LEU A 426 -0.64 2.77 18.48
CA LEU A 426 -1.07 2.86 17.08
C LEU A 426 -0.89 4.28 16.53
N SER A 427 -1.27 5.30 17.30
CA SER A 427 -1.08 6.70 16.89
C SER A 427 0.39 7.07 16.72
N ALA A 428 1.27 6.56 17.59
CA ALA A 428 2.71 6.76 17.50
C ALA A 428 3.30 6.10 16.25
N GLU A 429 2.88 4.87 15.93
CA GLU A 429 3.27 4.15 14.72
C GLU A 429 2.78 4.87 13.44
N ILE A 430 1.55 5.39 13.45
CA ILE A 430 1.04 6.20 12.33
C ILE A 430 1.90 7.45 12.15
N ALA A 431 2.21 8.16 13.24
CA ALA A 431 3.05 9.36 13.19
C ALA A 431 4.48 9.05 12.73
N GLU A 432 5.05 7.91 13.15
CA GLU A 432 6.36 7.47 12.70
C GLU A 432 6.35 7.10 11.21
N ARG A 433 5.32 6.41 10.75
CA ARG A 433 5.10 6.11 9.34
C ARG A 433 4.97 7.38 8.50
N GLU A 434 4.22 8.37 8.97
CA GLU A 434 4.11 9.68 8.33
C GLU A 434 5.45 10.42 8.29
N ARG A 435 6.26 10.35 9.35
CA ARG A 435 7.64 10.89 9.34
C ARG A 435 8.51 10.20 8.31
N VAL A 436 8.45 8.88 8.20
CA VAL A 436 9.19 8.12 7.18
C VAL A 436 8.76 8.57 5.78
N PHE A 437 7.46 8.72 5.53
CA PHE A 437 6.93 9.22 4.25
C PHE A 437 7.30 10.67 3.96
N ALA A 438 7.35 11.52 4.98
CA ALA A 438 7.75 12.92 4.85
C ALA A 438 9.26 13.11 4.68
N SER A 439 10.07 12.09 5.04
CA SER A 439 11.52 12.17 4.96
C SER A 439 12.02 12.39 3.53
N HIS A 440 13.10 13.17 3.40
CA HIS A 440 13.69 13.52 2.11
C HIS A 440 14.16 12.30 1.32
N SER A 441 14.62 11.24 1.99
CA SER A 441 15.05 10.00 1.36
C SER A 441 13.87 9.26 0.69
N TRP A 442 12.67 9.32 1.29
CA TRP A 442 11.48 8.73 0.69
C TRP A 442 11.01 9.51 -0.55
N LYS A 443 11.02 10.84 -0.49
CA LYS A 443 10.68 11.71 -1.63
C LYS A 443 11.67 11.58 -2.79
N MET A 444 12.97 11.46 -2.50
CA MET A 444 14.00 11.26 -3.53
C MET A 444 13.85 9.94 -4.30
N THR A 445 13.30 8.91 -3.65
CA THR A 445 13.08 7.59 -4.25
C THR A 445 11.65 7.40 -4.80
N GLU A 446 10.79 8.41 -4.69
CA GLU A 446 9.42 8.42 -5.22
C GLU A 446 9.35 8.30 -6.76
N PRO A 447 10.20 8.99 -7.55
CA PRO A 447 10.21 8.84 -9.01
C PRO A 447 10.55 7.41 -9.44
N LEU A 448 11.57 6.80 -8.81
CA LEU A 448 12.02 5.43 -9.08
C LEU A 448 10.95 4.38 -8.75
N ARG A 449 10.22 4.58 -7.65
CA ARG A 449 9.12 3.69 -7.26
C ARG A 449 7.88 3.83 -8.14
N THR A 450 7.61 5.03 -8.63
CA THR A 450 6.53 5.29 -9.59
C THR A 450 6.85 4.64 -10.94
N ALA A 451 8.10 4.74 -11.41
CA ALA A 451 8.57 4.05 -12.60
C ALA A 451 8.48 2.52 -12.46
N ARG A 452 8.87 1.96 -11.30
CA ARG A 452 8.73 0.52 -11.02
C ARG A 452 7.28 0.06 -11.08
N ARG A 453 6.32 0.81 -10.51
CA ARG A 453 4.88 0.48 -10.58
C ARG A 453 4.33 0.51 -12.01
N LEU A 454 4.81 1.43 -12.85
CA LEU A 454 4.42 1.49 -14.26
C LEU A 454 4.99 0.32 -15.06
N LEU A 455 6.21 -0.12 -14.74
CA LEU A 455 6.87 -1.25 -15.38
C LEU A 455 6.33 -2.62 -14.91
N SER A 456 5.90 -2.73 -13.65
CA SER A 456 5.35 -3.97 -13.08
C SER A 456 3.85 -4.14 -13.31
N ARG A 457 3.18 -3.24 -14.02
CA ARG A 457 1.76 -3.38 -14.36
C ARG A 457 1.64 -4.40 -15.51
N PRO A 458 1.04 -5.58 -15.30
CA PRO A 458 0.84 -6.54 -16.38
C PRO A 458 -0.02 -5.87 -17.45
N ARG A 459 0.47 -5.85 -18.69
CA ARG A 459 -0.30 -5.36 -19.85
C ARG A 459 -1.47 -6.31 -20.07
N SER A 460 -2.65 -5.89 -19.60
CA SER A 460 -3.95 -6.48 -19.95
C SER A 460 -4.37 -6.05 -21.35
#